data_AF-A0A973B0W7-F1
#
_entry.id   AF-A0A973B0W7-F1
#
_cell.length_a   1.000
_cell.length_b   1.000
_cell.length_c   1.000
_cell.angle_alpha   90.00
_cell.angle_beta   90.00
_cell.angle_gamma   90.00
#
_symmetry.space_group_name_H-M   'P 1'
#
loop_
_entity.id
_entity.type
_entity.pdbx_description
1 polymer ?
#
loop_
_entity_poly.entity_id
_entity_poly.type
_entity_poly.pdbx_seq_one_letter_code
_entity_poly.pdbx_strand_id
1 'polypeptide(L)'
;MSLLTPPPDDAPRRLADLRVSYDTGTLAAEDLADNPLDAFHSWFDEAQAAQLPEPNAMILATATPSAAPSARTVLLKQADARGFVLYSNLASRKSD
;
A
#
# COMPACT_ATOMS: atom_id res chain seq x y z
N MET A 1 -7.29 23.09 34.62
CA MET A 1 -8.62 22.78 34.05
C MET A 1 -8.92 23.83 32.98
N SER A 2 -8.45 23.61 31.75
CA SER A 2 -8.72 24.51 30.63
C SER A 2 -9.57 23.73 29.63
N LEU A 3 -10.82 24.17 29.49
CA LEU A 3 -11.80 23.62 28.58
C LEU A 3 -11.40 24.06 27.17
N LEU A 4 -10.89 23.12 26.37
CA LEU A 4 -10.79 23.32 24.92
C LEU A 4 -12.20 23.09 24.36
N THR A 5 -12.94 24.17 24.15
CA THR A 5 -14.15 24.12 23.33
C THR A 5 -13.74 23.64 21.94
N PRO A 6 -14.28 22.52 21.41
CA PRO A 6 -13.98 22.12 20.05
C PRO A 6 -14.40 23.24 19.09
N PRO A 7 -13.59 23.53 18.05
CA PRO A 7 -13.96 24.51 17.04
C PRO A 7 -15.28 24.07 16.34
N PRO A 8 -16.10 25.02 15.87
CA PRO A 8 -17.30 24.70 15.10
C PRO A 8 -16.94 23.84 13.88
N ASP A 9 -17.83 22.92 13.50
CA ASP A 9 -17.61 21.89 12.44
C ASP A 9 -17.18 22.47 11.07
N ASP A 10 -17.38 23.78 10.84
CA ASP A 10 -17.05 24.49 9.60
C ASP A 10 -15.73 25.30 9.65
N ALA A 11 -14.93 25.21 10.72
CA ALA A 11 -13.64 25.89 10.78
C ALA A 11 -12.63 25.26 9.79
N PRO A 12 -11.81 26.05 9.07
CA PRO A 12 -10.83 25.50 8.15
C PRO A 12 -9.85 24.59 8.90
N ARG A 13 -9.82 23.30 8.53
CA ARG A 13 -8.94 22.29 9.17
C ARG A 13 -7.51 22.80 9.13
N ARG A 14 -6.84 22.87 10.28
CA ARG A 14 -5.42 23.21 10.32
C ARG A 14 -4.64 22.01 9.82
N LEU A 15 -3.52 22.26 9.12
CA LEU A 15 -2.67 21.18 8.61
C LEU A 15 -2.19 20.23 9.71
N ALA A 16 -2.00 20.74 10.94
CA ALA A 16 -1.63 19.94 12.10
C ALA A 16 -2.70 18.90 12.50
N ASP A 17 -3.98 19.21 12.25
CA ASP A 17 -5.12 18.36 12.63
C ASP A 17 -5.32 17.19 11.65
N LEU A 18 -4.64 17.21 10.50
CA LEU A 18 -4.65 16.12 9.50
C LEU A 18 -3.68 14.98 9.84
N ARG A 19 -2.91 15.10 10.93
CA ARG A 19 -1.94 14.07 11.32
C ARG A 19 -2.67 12.79 11.71
N VAL A 20 -2.48 11.75 10.90
CA VAL A 20 -2.88 10.38 11.24
C VAL A 20 -1.81 9.78 12.14
N SER A 21 -2.21 9.20 13.27
CA SER A 21 -1.33 8.36 14.09
C SER A 21 -1.25 6.97 13.48
N TYR A 22 -0.04 6.52 13.16
CA TYR A 22 0.22 5.21 12.55
C TYR A 22 0.54 4.14 13.60
N ASP A 23 -0.20 4.12 14.70
CA ASP A 23 0.06 3.24 15.85
C ASP A 23 -0.55 1.83 15.66
N THR A 24 -0.81 1.42 14.41
CA THR A 24 -1.55 0.20 14.09
C THR A 24 -0.61 -0.98 13.92
N GLY A 25 -0.51 -1.80 14.98
CA GLY A 25 0.26 -3.05 14.98
C GLY A 25 1.78 -2.87 15.06
N THR A 26 2.48 -3.97 15.36
CA THR A 26 3.94 -4.05 15.36
C THR A 26 4.35 -5.25 14.52
N LEU A 27 5.43 -5.13 13.76
CA LEU A 27 6.05 -6.24 13.04
C LEU A 27 7.45 -6.46 13.60
N ALA A 28 7.67 -7.55 14.32
CA ALA A 28 8.99 -8.00 14.75
C ALA A 28 9.57 -9.01 13.74
N ALA A 29 10.89 -9.17 13.73
CA ALA A 29 11.55 -10.11 12.82
C ALA A 29 11.12 -11.57 13.07
N GLU A 30 10.75 -11.87 14.31
CA GLU A 30 10.22 -13.16 14.76
C GLU A 30 8.79 -13.46 14.28
N ASP A 31 8.04 -12.44 13.83
CA ASP A 31 6.70 -12.60 13.25
C ASP A 31 6.76 -12.91 11.75
N LEU A 32 7.93 -12.82 11.11
CA LEU A 32 8.10 -13.05 9.68
C LEU A 32 8.16 -14.54 9.37
N ALA A 33 7.36 -14.97 8.38
CA ALA A 33 7.51 -16.29 7.79
C ALA A 33 8.87 -16.44 7.12
N ASP A 34 9.43 -17.66 7.14
CA ASP A 34 10.70 -17.98 6.48
C ASP A 34 10.66 -17.67 4.97
N ASN A 35 9.49 -17.89 4.35
CA ASN A 35 9.22 -17.53 2.97
C ASN A 35 8.46 -16.18 2.93
N PRO A 36 9.01 -15.15 2.25
CA PRO A 36 8.36 -13.84 2.16
C PRO A 36 7.00 -13.88 1.45
N LEU A 37 6.76 -14.86 0.56
CA LEU A 37 5.46 -15.01 -0.08
C LEU A 37 4.38 -15.48 0.90
N ASP A 38 4.74 -16.27 1.91
CA ASP A 38 3.79 -16.71 2.93
C ASP A 38 3.37 -15.52 3.81
N ALA A 39 4.31 -14.64 4.15
CA ALA A 39 4.01 -13.37 4.83
C ALA A 39 3.08 -12.48 4.00
N PHE A 40 3.34 -12.36 2.69
CA PHE A 40 2.44 -11.64 1.77
C PHE A 40 1.03 -12.24 1.78
N HIS A 41 0.89 -13.57 1.71
CA HIS A 41 -0.42 -14.22 1.70
C HIS A 41 -1.20 -13.95 3.00
N SER A 42 -0.54 -14.01 4.17
CA SER A 42 -1.17 -13.65 5.45
C SER A 42 -1.71 -12.22 5.44
N TRP A 43 -0.88 -11.25 5.05
CA TRP A 43 -1.28 -9.84 5.01
C TRP A 43 -2.38 -9.56 3.97
N PHE A 44 -2.35 -10.26 2.84
CA PHE A 44 -3.39 -10.14 1.82
C PHE A 44 -4.73 -10.70 2.32
N ASP A 45 -4.72 -11.81 3.06
CA ASP A 45 -5.92 -12.38 3.68
C ASP A 45 -6.48 -11.45 4.78
N GLU A 46 -5.60 -10.84 5.59
CA GLU A 46 -5.99 -9.81 6.57
C GLU A 46 -6.62 -8.58 5.89
N ALA A 47 -6.03 -8.09 4.80
CA ALA A 47 -6.58 -6.95 4.04
C ALA A 47 -7.96 -7.26 3.45
N GLN A 48 -8.17 -8.48 2.96
CA GLN A 48 -9.47 -8.95 2.48
C GLN A 48 -10.49 -9.06 3.63
N ALA A 49 -10.09 -9.64 4.77
CA ALA A 49 -10.94 -9.77 5.95
C ALA A 49 -11.34 -8.40 6.53
N ALA A 50 -10.44 -7.42 6.48
CA ALA A 50 -10.69 -6.03 6.86
C ALA A 50 -11.49 -5.25 5.81
N GLN A 51 -11.85 -5.87 4.67
CA GLN A 51 -12.62 -5.26 3.58
C GLN A 51 -11.99 -3.97 3.05
N LEU A 52 -10.65 -3.92 2.97
CA LEU A 52 -9.96 -2.78 2.39
C LEU A 52 -10.36 -2.61 0.91
N PRO A 53 -10.48 -1.37 0.41
CA PRO A 53 -10.75 -1.13 -1.00
C PRO A 53 -9.55 -1.57 -1.85
N GLU A 54 -9.83 -2.31 -2.92
CA GLU A 54 -8.85 -2.76 -3.92
C GLU A 54 -7.55 -3.36 -3.32
N PRO A 55 -7.63 -4.40 -2.47
CA PRO A 55 -6.46 -4.91 -1.73
C PRO A 55 -5.37 -5.49 -2.66
N ASN A 56 -5.71 -5.78 -3.92
CA ASN A 56 -4.77 -6.23 -4.94
C ASN A 56 -4.26 -5.11 -5.87
N ALA A 57 -4.62 -3.85 -5.62
CA ALA A 57 -4.03 -2.72 -6.32
C ALA A 57 -2.61 -2.47 -5.80
N MET A 58 -1.67 -2.25 -6.71
CA MET A 58 -0.28 -1.98 -6.37
C MET A 58 0.34 -0.94 -7.30
N ILE A 59 1.37 -0.23 -6.82
CA ILE A 59 2.15 0.69 -7.63
C ILE A 59 3.34 -0.06 -8.23
N LEU A 60 3.35 -0.18 -9.56
CA LEU A 60 4.50 -0.72 -10.28
C LEU A 60 5.39 0.43 -10.73
N ALA A 61 6.62 0.45 -10.21
CA ALA A 61 7.69 1.33 -10.66
C ALA A 61 8.65 0.58 -11.60
N THR A 62 9.00 1.21 -12.71
CA THR A 62 9.96 0.71 -13.71
C THR A 62 10.91 1.86 -14.07
N ALA A 63 12.10 1.55 -14.58
CA ALA A 63 13.04 2.56 -15.05
C ALA A 63 13.65 2.15 -16.37
N THR A 64 13.85 3.12 -17.26
CA THR A 64 14.58 2.91 -18.51
C THR A 64 16.06 2.60 -18.21
N PRO A 65 16.85 2.13 -19.20
CA PRO A 65 18.30 1.96 -19.04
C PRO A 65 19.05 3.24 -18.65
N SER A 66 18.48 4.42 -18.94
CA SER A 66 19.01 5.72 -18.52
C SER A 66 18.59 6.13 -17.10
N ALA A 67 18.06 5.19 -16.31
CA ALA A 67 17.58 5.39 -14.94
C ALA A 67 16.47 6.44 -14.81
N ALA A 68 15.59 6.58 -15.82
CA ALA A 68 14.42 7.45 -15.73
C ALA A 68 13.22 6.65 -15.18
N PRO A 69 12.78 6.87 -13.92
CA PRO A 69 11.72 6.08 -13.32
C PRO A 69 10.32 6.53 -13.79
N SER A 70 9.40 5.57 -13.89
CA SER A 70 7.97 5.81 -14.04
C SER A 70 7.18 4.86 -13.15
N ALA A 71 6.08 5.34 -12.58
CA ALA A 71 5.23 4.57 -11.68
C ALA A 71 3.75 4.70 -12.07
N ARG A 72 2.98 3.63 -11.84
CA ARG A 72 1.54 3.59 -12.14
C ARG A 72 0.83 2.54 -11.29
N THR A 73 -0.46 2.72 -11.08
CA THR A 73 -1.31 1.68 -10.49
C THR A 73 -1.53 0.54 -11.48
N VAL A 74 -1.39 -0.69 -10.99
CA VAL A 74 -1.72 -1.94 -11.68
C VAL A 74 -2.47 -2.86 -10.72
N LEU A 75 -3.08 -3.93 -11.26
CA LEU A 75 -3.75 -4.94 -10.44
C LEU A 75 -2.90 -6.21 -10.41
N LEU A 76 -2.58 -6.66 -9.20
CA LEU A 76 -2.01 -7.98 -8.96
C LEU A 76 -3.07 -9.04 -9.33
N LYS A 77 -2.66 -10.04 -10.11
CA LYS A 77 -3.53 -11.11 -10.59
C LYS A 77 -3.27 -12.43 -9.88
N GLN A 78 -2.02 -12.74 -9.58
CA GLN A 78 -1.63 -13.94 -8.84
C GLN A 78 -0.36 -13.66 -8.02
N ALA A 79 -0.20 -14.37 -6.91
CA ALA A 79 1.08 -14.54 -6.23
C ALA A 79 1.29 -16.06 -6.12
N ASP A 80 2.34 -16.56 -6.77
CA ASP A 80 2.70 -17.99 -6.75
C ASP A 80 4.16 -18.15 -6.31
N ALA A 81 4.66 -19.38 -6.20
CA ALA A 81 6.00 -19.67 -5.72
C ALA A 81 7.14 -18.99 -6.53
N ARG A 82 6.87 -18.47 -7.73
CA ARG A 82 7.81 -17.71 -8.56
C ARG A 82 7.74 -16.19 -8.32
N GLY A 83 6.71 -15.72 -7.62
CA GLY A 83 6.50 -14.31 -7.29
C GLY A 83 5.15 -13.77 -7.75
N PHE A 84 5.13 -12.46 -8.04
CA PHE A 84 3.92 -11.71 -8.37
C PHE A 84 3.63 -11.69 -9.87
N VAL A 85 2.39 -11.97 -10.25
CA VAL A 85 1.90 -11.91 -11.63
C VAL A 85 0.93 -10.74 -11.78
N LEU A 86 1.23 -9.87 -12.73
CA LEU A 86 0.35 -8.80 -13.18
C LEU A 86 0.14 -8.90 -14.70
N TYR A 87 -1.04 -8.49 -15.17
CA TYR A 87 -1.29 -8.35 -16.60
C TYR A 87 -1.33 -6.88 -16.96
N SER A 88 -0.72 -6.54 -18.09
CA SER A 88 -0.72 -5.18 -18.58
C SER A 88 -0.47 -5.13 -20.07
N ASN A 89 -0.86 -4.03 -20.72
CA ASN A 89 -0.58 -3.84 -22.14
C ASN A 89 0.94 -3.71 -22.38
N LEU A 90 1.47 -4.55 -23.27
CA LEU A 90 2.88 -4.60 -23.64
C LEU A 90 3.30 -3.41 -24.52
N ALA A 91 2.36 -2.75 -25.22
CA ALA A 91 2.64 -1.58 -26.07
C ALA A 91 2.67 -0.25 -25.30
N SER A 92 2.87 -0.28 -23.98
CA SER A 92 2.89 0.94 -23.15
C SER A 92 4.30 1.23 -22.64
N ARG A 93 4.57 2.49 -22.28
CA ARG A 93 5.83 2.98 -21.67
C ARG A 93 6.44 2.17 -20.50
N LYS A 94 5.78 1.13 -19.96
CA LYS A 94 6.37 0.23 -18.94
C LYS A 94 7.29 -0.85 -19.52
N SER A 95 7.19 -1.07 -20.83
CA SER A 95 7.94 -2.10 -21.54
C SER A 95 9.19 -1.56 -22.22
N ASP A 96 9.40 -0.23 -22.15
CA ASP A 96 10.64 0.46 -22.55
C ASP A 96 11.62 0.49 -21.36
#